data_AF-A0ABD0X6X3-F1
#
_entry.id   AF-A0ABD0X6X3-F1
#
_cell.length_a   1.000
_cell.length_b   1.000
_cell.length_c   1.000
_cell.angle_alpha   90.00
_cell.angle_beta   90.00
_cell.angle_gamma   90.00
#
_symmetry.space_group_name_H-M   'P 1'
#
loop_
_entity.id
_entity.type
_entity.pdbx_description
1 polymer ?
#
loop_
_entity_poly.entity_id
_entity_poly.type
_entity_poly.pdbx_seq_one_letter_code
_entity_poly.pdbx_strand_id
1 'polypeptide(L)'
;MSRVGDLKEIHDIHTKRSTVLQALPLYLREDVSGFFRICTDESDEPELDNVEVGPLTVISDHDTTPVHYHPVRISVIIESNALVSFPRLGDAFLVIFGLIYALHLSYPKALTNTFDFTQKILLGLESGKLSTRLQTLKNDLMM
;
A
#
# COMPACT_ATOMS: atom_id res chain seq x y z
N MET A 1 18.16 27.39 12.34
CA MET A 1 16.72 27.18 12.62
C MET A 1 15.95 26.45 11.50
N SER A 2 16.60 25.72 10.57
CA SER A 2 15.93 25.20 9.35
C SER A 2 15.51 23.72 9.40
N ARG A 3 16.28 22.84 10.05
CA ARG A 3 16.11 21.37 9.92
C ARG A 3 14.83 20.80 10.55
N VAL A 4 14.27 21.47 11.55
CA VAL A 4 13.09 20.97 12.29
C VAL A 4 11.78 21.25 11.54
N GLY A 5 11.73 22.34 10.77
CA GLY A 5 10.59 22.65 9.89
C GLY A 5 10.48 21.65 8.74
N ASP A 6 11.60 21.41 8.05
CA ASP A 6 11.68 20.52 6.89
C ASP A 6 11.31 19.07 7.24
N LEU A 7 11.75 18.57 8.41
CA LEU A 7 11.41 17.21 8.88
C LEU A 7 9.92 17.05 9.18
N LYS A 8 9.27 18.08 9.73
CA LYS A 8 7.84 18.05 10.06
C LYS A 8 6.98 18.08 8.79
N GLU A 9 7.38 18.84 7.79
CA GLU A 9 6.71 18.91 6.50
C GLU A 9 6.85 17.60 5.70
N ILE A 10 8.05 17.02 5.66
CA ILE A 10 8.29 15.71 5.04
C ILE A 10 7.47 14.61 5.72
N HIS A 11 7.38 14.66 7.05
CA HIS A 11 6.57 13.72 7.81
C HIS A 11 5.08 13.81 7.44
N ASP A 12 4.54 15.02 7.35
CA ASP A 12 3.15 15.28 6.94
C ASP A 12 2.84 14.74 5.52
N ILE A 13 3.78 14.89 4.59
CA ILE A 13 3.62 14.37 3.22
C ILE A 13 3.55 12.83 3.22
N HIS A 14 4.42 12.15 3.96
CA HIS A 14 4.42 10.69 4.00
C HIS A 14 3.17 10.13 4.67
N THR A 15 2.69 10.77 5.74
CA THR A 15 1.42 10.44 6.38
C THR A 15 0.27 10.55 5.38
N LYS A 16 0.16 11.68 4.67
CA LYS A 16 -0.87 11.88 3.63
C LYS A 16 -0.82 10.81 2.54
N ARG A 17 0.37 10.47 2.05
CA ARG A 17 0.55 9.42 1.01
C ARG A 17 0.09 8.05 1.51
N SER A 18 0.47 7.67 2.73
CA SER A 18 0.02 6.41 3.35
C SER A 18 -1.49 6.39 3.52
N THR A 19 -2.10 7.50 3.98
CA THR A 19 -3.56 7.63 4.08
C THR A 19 -4.23 7.41 2.73
N VAL A 20 -3.74 8.05 1.66
CA VAL A 20 -4.31 7.91 0.32
C VAL A 20 -4.20 6.47 -0.18
N LEU A 21 -3.04 5.81 0.01
CA LEU A 21 -2.84 4.42 -0.41
C LEU A 21 -3.75 3.43 0.34
N GLN A 22 -4.04 3.68 1.61
CA GLN A 22 -4.97 2.86 2.40
C GLN A 22 -6.43 3.19 2.09
N ALA A 23 -6.75 4.44 1.78
CA ALA A 23 -8.12 4.90 1.54
C ALA A 23 -8.62 4.62 0.11
N LEU A 24 -7.72 4.56 -0.88
CA LEU A 24 -8.08 4.35 -2.29
C LEU A 24 -8.86 3.04 -2.51
N PRO A 25 -8.42 1.87 -2.02
CA PRO A 25 -9.20 0.64 -2.11
C PRO A 25 -10.55 0.73 -1.40
N LEU A 26 -10.61 1.40 -0.24
CA LEU A 26 -11.86 1.60 0.50
C LEU A 26 -12.85 2.46 -0.30
N TYR A 27 -12.36 3.52 -0.96
CA TYR A 27 -13.17 4.35 -1.84
C TYR A 27 -13.72 3.55 -3.02
N LEU A 28 -12.91 2.65 -3.59
CA LEU A 28 -13.31 1.76 -4.69
C LEU A 28 -14.21 0.60 -4.24
N ARG A 29 -14.49 0.49 -2.93
CA ARG A 29 -15.27 -0.57 -2.27
C ARG A 29 -14.66 -1.95 -2.45
N GLU A 30 -13.34 -2.00 -2.35
CA GLU A 30 -12.54 -3.22 -2.45
C GLU A 30 -12.28 -3.82 -1.06
N ASP A 31 -12.04 -5.12 -1.03
CA ASP A 31 -11.70 -5.82 0.21
C ASP A 31 -10.21 -5.70 0.49
N VAL A 32 -9.86 -4.99 1.55
CA VAL A 32 -8.48 -4.72 1.96
C VAL A 32 -7.90 -5.76 2.90
N SER A 33 -8.76 -6.60 3.51
CA SER A 33 -8.39 -7.48 4.63
C SER A 33 -7.35 -8.53 4.24
N GLY A 34 -7.41 -9.04 3.02
CA GLY A 34 -6.46 -10.03 2.49
C GLY A 34 -5.11 -9.45 2.06
N PHE A 35 -5.03 -8.13 1.83
CA PHE A 35 -3.84 -7.49 1.25
C PHE A 35 -3.03 -6.68 2.26
N PHE A 36 -3.68 -5.81 3.05
CA PHE A 36 -3.00 -5.07 4.12
C PHE A 36 -3.01 -5.89 5.40
N ARG A 37 -1.90 -6.58 5.67
CA ARG A 37 -1.74 -7.35 6.90
C ARG A 37 -1.01 -6.52 7.96
N ILE A 38 -1.35 -6.76 9.22
CA ILE A 38 -0.74 -6.12 10.38
C ILE A 38 -0.30 -7.22 11.35
N CYS A 39 0.90 -7.10 11.90
CA CYS A 39 1.38 -7.92 13.01
C CYS A 39 2.16 -7.07 14.00
N THR A 40 2.29 -7.55 15.23
CA THR A 40 3.14 -6.91 16.25
C THR A 40 4.58 -7.39 16.11
N ASP A 41 5.52 -6.63 16.67
CA ASP A 41 6.95 -6.96 16.71
C ASP A 41 7.31 -8.10 17.68
N GLU A 42 6.41 -8.45 18.61
CA GLU A 42 6.53 -9.59 19.52
C GLU A 42 5.84 -10.87 19.02
N SER A 43 5.13 -10.82 17.88
CA SER A 43 4.45 -11.99 17.33
C SER A 43 5.45 -13.03 16.84
N ASP A 44 5.30 -14.29 17.30
CA ASP A 44 6.23 -15.38 17.00
C ASP A 44 6.41 -15.59 15.48
N GLU A 45 5.31 -15.59 14.69
CA GLU A 45 5.35 -15.48 13.23
C GLU A 45 3.99 -14.93 12.72
N PRO A 46 3.99 -14.02 11.71
CA PRO A 46 2.74 -13.55 11.11
C PRO A 46 2.07 -14.70 10.32
N GLU A 47 0.75 -14.87 10.43
CA GLU A 47 0.00 -15.74 9.54
C GLU A 47 0.05 -15.16 8.12
N LEU A 48 0.78 -15.82 7.22
CA LEU A 48 0.96 -15.42 5.81
C LEU A 48 0.22 -16.32 4.83
N ASP A 49 -0.59 -17.25 5.32
CA ASP A 49 -1.28 -18.23 4.48
C ASP A 49 -2.17 -17.54 3.42
N ASN A 50 -2.06 -18.06 2.20
CA ASN A 50 -2.76 -17.62 1.00
C ASN A 50 -2.43 -16.18 0.54
N VAL A 51 -1.26 -15.63 0.91
CA VAL A 51 -0.79 -14.34 0.39
C VAL A 51 0.05 -14.55 -0.87
N GLU A 52 -0.49 -14.14 -2.01
CA GLU A 52 0.26 -14.10 -3.27
C GLU A 52 1.26 -12.94 -3.28
N VAL A 53 0.80 -11.71 -2.97
CA VAL A 53 1.64 -10.53 -2.81
C VAL A 53 0.95 -9.47 -1.94
N GLY A 54 1.67 -8.81 -1.03
CA GLY A 54 1.11 -7.71 -0.24
C GLY A 54 2.05 -7.13 0.82
N PRO A 55 1.71 -5.96 1.39
CA PRO A 55 2.45 -5.36 2.50
C PRO A 55 2.04 -5.95 3.86
N LEU A 56 3.04 -6.31 4.67
CA LEU A 56 2.92 -6.60 6.09
C LEU A 56 3.40 -5.41 6.90
N THR A 57 2.49 -4.78 7.62
CA THR A 57 2.81 -3.68 8.53
C THR A 57 3.14 -4.25 9.90
N VAL A 58 4.38 -4.06 10.35
CA VAL A 58 4.80 -4.43 11.69
C VAL A 58 4.66 -3.21 12.59
N ILE A 59 3.82 -3.33 13.61
CA ILE A 59 3.58 -2.29 14.62
C ILE A 59 4.22 -2.69 15.93
N SER A 60 4.45 -1.72 16.81
CA SER A 60 4.88 -2.03 18.17
C SER A 60 3.70 -2.62 18.95
N ASP A 61 3.93 -3.63 19.79
CA ASP A 61 2.88 -4.16 20.68
C ASP A 61 2.26 -3.08 21.60
N HIS A 62 2.99 -2.00 21.86
CA HIS A 62 2.51 -0.87 22.65
C HIS A 62 1.71 0.16 21.83
N ASP A 63 1.63 0.01 20.51
CA ASP A 63 0.88 0.91 19.63
C ASP A 63 -0.61 0.54 19.61
N THR A 64 -1.37 1.24 20.45
CA THR A 64 -2.83 1.12 20.54
C THR A 64 -3.59 2.09 19.64
N THR A 65 -2.88 2.81 18.75
CA THR A 65 -3.53 3.81 17.90
C THR A 65 -4.43 3.13 16.86
N PRO A 66 -5.61 3.69 16.54
CA PRO A 66 -6.48 3.12 15.51
C PRO A 66 -5.89 3.21 14.10
N VAL A 67 -4.88 4.08 13.90
CA VAL A 67 -4.22 4.29 12.61
C VAL A 67 -2.71 4.36 12.80
N HIS A 68 -2.01 3.36 12.25
CA HIS A 68 -0.57 3.18 12.41
C HIS A 68 0.21 3.97 11.35
N TYR A 69 0.45 5.25 11.62
CA TYR A 69 1.25 6.12 10.75
C TYR A 69 2.77 5.95 10.93
N HIS A 70 3.19 5.29 12.02
CA HIS A 70 4.58 5.06 12.38
C HIS A 70 4.85 3.59 12.67
N PRO A 71 4.70 2.70 11.68
CA PRO A 71 5.03 1.30 11.87
C PRO A 71 6.51 1.13 12.14
N VAL A 72 6.87 0.08 12.88
CA VAL A 72 8.26 -0.33 13.12
C VAL A 72 8.95 -0.63 11.78
N ARG A 73 8.25 -1.36 10.90
CA ARG A 73 8.66 -1.62 9.52
C ARG A 73 7.47 -2.09 8.68
N ILE A 74 7.61 -2.05 7.37
CA ILE A 74 6.68 -2.64 6.42
C ILE A 74 7.43 -3.64 5.55
N SER A 75 7.08 -4.92 5.64
CA SER A 75 7.69 -5.97 4.83
C SER A 75 6.83 -6.27 3.60
N VAL A 76 7.44 -6.54 2.46
CA VAL A 76 6.75 -7.07 1.28
C VAL A 76 6.74 -8.59 1.36
N ILE A 77 5.56 -9.17 1.28
CA ILE A 77 5.33 -10.62 1.23
C ILE A 77 5.11 -11.02 -0.23
N ILE A 78 5.73 -12.13 -0.64
CA ILE A 78 5.44 -12.84 -1.89
C ILE A 78 5.34 -14.33 -1.58
N GLU A 79 4.28 -14.99 -2.05
CA GLU A 79 4.05 -16.44 -1.86
C GLU A 79 4.29 -16.87 -0.41
N SER A 80 3.69 -16.14 0.53
CA SER A 80 3.83 -16.35 1.97
C SER A 80 5.23 -16.14 2.57
N ASN A 81 6.18 -15.54 1.85
CA ASN A 81 7.52 -15.25 2.36
C ASN A 81 7.82 -13.75 2.37
N ALA A 82 8.36 -13.24 3.49
CA ALA A 82 8.79 -11.84 3.61
C ALA A 82 10.15 -11.63 2.94
N LEU A 83 10.20 -10.78 1.91
CA LEU A 83 11.41 -10.58 1.11
C LEU A 83 12.25 -9.37 1.55
N VAL A 84 11.59 -8.21 1.73
CA VAL A 84 12.27 -6.92 1.95
C VAL A 84 11.45 -6.05 2.89
N SER A 85 12.12 -5.38 3.82
CA SER A 85 11.51 -4.42 4.74
C SER A 85 11.79 -2.97 4.34
N PHE A 86 10.78 -2.13 4.52
CA PHE A 86 10.75 -0.71 4.17
C PHE A 86 10.26 0.11 5.36
N PRO A 87 10.71 1.37 5.50
CA PRO A 87 10.24 2.25 6.56
C PRO A 87 8.85 2.84 6.25
N ARG A 88 8.36 2.75 5.01
CA ARG A 88 7.17 3.48 4.55
C ARG A 88 6.32 2.64 3.60
N LEU A 89 5.00 2.83 3.69
CA LEU A 89 4.02 2.06 2.91
C LEU A 89 4.16 2.35 1.42
N GLY A 90 4.36 3.62 1.05
CA GLY A 90 4.56 4.00 -0.34
C GLY A 90 5.76 3.32 -1.00
N ASP A 91 6.85 3.12 -0.26
CA ASP A 91 8.05 2.44 -0.80
C ASP A 91 7.77 0.95 -1.01
N ALA A 92 7.13 0.29 -0.04
CA ALA A 92 6.71 -1.11 -0.16
C ALA A 92 5.72 -1.29 -1.32
N PHE A 93 4.76 -0.37 -1.48
CA PHE A 93 3.77 -0.41 -2.55
C PHE A 93 4.44 -0.30 -3.93
N LEU A 94 5.41 0.61 -4.09
CA LEU A 94 6.18 0.74 -5.33
C LEU A 94 6.94 -0.55 -5.67
N VAL A 95 7.57 -1.17 -4.67
CA VAL A 95 8.30 -2.44 -4.86
C VAL A 95 7.36 -3.58 -5.21
N ILE A 96 6.16 -3.64 -4.62
CA ILE A 96 5.13 -4.62 -5.00
C ILE A 96 4.79 -4.51 -6.49
N PHE A 97 4.58 -3.28 -7.01
CA PHE A 97 4.37 -3.11 -8.46
C PHE A 97 5.55 -3.63 -9.28
N GLY A 98 6.76 -3.24 -8.91
CA GLY A 98 7.97 -3.70 -9.60
C GLY A 98 8.10 -5.23 -9.60
N LEU A 99 7.82 -5.88 -8.48
CA LEU A 99 7.88 -7.34 -8.34
C LEU A 99 6.77 -8.04 -9.13
N ILE A 100 5.56 -7.50 -9.14
CA ILE A 100 4.46 -8.04 -9.95
C ILE A 100 4.84 -8.06 -11.44
N TYR A 101 5.44 -6.98 -11.95
CA TYR A 101 5.92 -6.96 -13.33
C TYR A 101 7.14 -7.85 -13.57
N ALA A 102 8.14 -7.82 -12.67
CA ALA A 102 9.38 -8.57 -12.83
C ALA A 102 9.17 -10.09 -12.77
N LEU A 103 8.23 -10.54 -11.96
CA LEU A 103 7.92 -11.95 -11.74
C LEU A 103 6.67 -12.41 -12.51
N HIS A 104 6.04 -11.53 -13.28
CA HIS A 104 4.83 -11.81 -14.06
C HIS A 104 3.70 -12.39 -13.19
N LEU A 105 3.49 -11.79 -12.02
CA LEU A 105 2.43 -12.17 -11.08
C LEU A 105 1.08 -11.58 -11.50
N SER A 106 0.00 -12.18 -11.02
CA SER A 106 -1.32 -11.58 -11.15
C SER A 106 -1.51 -10.47 -10.12
N TYR A 107 -2.32 -9.46 -10.45
CA TYR A 107 -2.74 -8.50 -9.43
C TYR A 107 -3.60 -9.18 -8.35
N PRO A 108 -3.47 -8.75 -7.08
CA PRO A 108 -4.35 -9.21 -6.01
C PRO A 108 -5.81 -9.01 -6.40
N LYS A 109 -6.56 -10.11 -6.54
CA LYS A 109 -7.96 -10.08 -7.02
C LYS A 109 -8.84 -9.15 -6.20
N ALA A 110 -8.59 -9.07 -4.91
CA ALA A 110 -9.32 -8.22 -3.97
C ALA A 110 -9.16 -6.72 -4.24
N LEU A 111 -8.05 -6.28 -4.86
CA LEU A 111 -7.71 -4.88 -5.14
C LEU A 111 -7.58 -4.57 -6.64
N THR A 112 -8.29 -5.31 -7.49
CA THR A 112 -8.15 -5.22 -8.96
C THR A 112 -8.30 -3.78 -9.48
N ASN A 113 -9.28 -3.01 -8.99
CA ASN A 113 -9.51 -1.64 -9.43
C ASN A 113 -8.44 -0.68 -8.92
N THR A 114 -7.93 -0.86 -7.69
CA THR A 114 -6.82 -0.05 -7.16
C THR A 114 -5.56 -0.23 -8.01
N PHE A 115 -5.22 -1.48 -8.34
CA PHE A 115 -4.05 -1.77 -9.16
C PHE A 115 -4.24 -1.28 -10.60
N ASP A 116 -5.44 -1.47 -11.17
CA ASP A 116 -5.78 -0.97 -12.51
C ASP A 116 -5.72 0.56 -12.59
N PHE A 117 -6.25 1.26 -11.59
CA PHE A 117 -6.16 2.72 -11.46
C PHE A 117 -4.71 3.18 -11.38
N THR A 118 -3.91 2.54 -10.52
CA THR A 118 -2.51 2.89 -10.34
C THR A 118 -1.72 2.67 -11.63
N GLN A 119 -1.90 1.53 -12.30
CA GLN A 119 -1.26 1.23 -13.58
C GLN A 119 -1.63 2.25 -14.67
N LYS A 120 -2.92 2.52 -14.84
CA LYS A 120 -3.42 3.35 -15.96
C LYS A 120 -3.24 4.83 -15.73
N ILE A 121 -3.50 5.31 -14.51
CA ILE A 121 -3.54 6.74 -14.19
C ILE A 121 -2.20 7.22 -13.62
N LEU A 122 -1.63 6.48 -12.66
CA LEU A 122 -0.41 6.94 -11.97
C LEU A 122 0.85 6.55 -12.74
N LEU A 123 0.91 5.34 -13.31
CA LEU A 123 2.08 4.86 -14.06
C LEU A 123 1.97 5.11 -15.57
N GLY A 124 0.77 5.40 -16.09
CA GLY A 124 0.54 5.70 -17.51
C GLY A 124 0.85 4.52 -18.44
N LEU A 125 0.82 3.28 -17.94
CA LEU A 125 1.28 2.10 -18.67
C LEU A 125 0.26 1.55 -19.68
N GLU A 126 -1.02 1.89 -19.54
CA GLU A 126 -2.07 1.32 -20.38
C GLU A 126 -3.12 2.38 -20.75
N SER A 127 -3.41 2.54 -22.05
CA SER A 127 -4.40 3.49 -22.58
C SER A 127 -5.78 2.86 -22.82
N GLY A 128 -6.13 1.84 -22.04
CA GLY A 128 -7.38 1.08 -22.17
C GLY A 128 -8.62 1.81 -21.65
N LYS A 129 -9.81 1.24 -21.88
CA LYS A 129 -11.06 1.72 -21.27
C LYS A 129 -10.96 1.57 -19.75
N LEU A 130 -10.94 2.69 -19.04
CA LEU A 130 -11.14 2.74 -17.60
C LEU A 130 -12.58 2.31 -17.28
N SER A 131 -12.76 1.53 -16.22
CA SER A 131 -14.11 1.26 -15.71
C SER A 131 -14.80 2.57 -15.33
N THR A 132 -16.14 2.60 -15.36
CA THR A 132 -16.90 3.81 -15.01
C THR A 132 -16.49 4.37 -13.64
N ARG A 133 -16.18 3.50 -12.67
CA ARG A 133 -15.69 3.90 -11.34
C ARG A 133 -14.34 4.62 -11.41
N LEU A 134 -13.41 4.11 -12.21
CA LEU A 134 -12.09 4.74 -12.37
C LEU A 134 -12.17 6.05 -13.14
N GLN A 135 -13.12 6.19 -14.07
CA GLN A 135 -13.37 7.45 -14.77
C GLN A 135 -13.91 8.52 -13.81
N THR A 136 -14.87 8.17 -12.96
CA THR A 136 -15.36 9.07 -11.90
C THR A 136 -14.22 9.51 -10.99
N LEU A 137 -13.45 8.55 -10.46
CA LEU A 137 -12.32 8.88 -9.58
C LEU A 137 -11.27 9.77 -10.28
N LYS A 138 -10.94 9.47 -11.54
CA LYS A 138 -10.02 10.31 -12.32
C LYS A 138 -10.54 11.74 -12.46
N ASN A 139 -11.83 11.89 -12.75
CA ASN A 139 -12.45 13.21 -12.88
C ASN A 139 -12.47 13.95 -11.54
N ASP A 140 -12.79 13.27 -10.44
CA ASP A 140 -12.76 13.84 -9.08
C ASP A 140 -11.33 14.30 -8.68
N LEU A 141 -10.29 13.60 -9.13
CA LEU A 141 -8.89 13.97 -8.86
C LEU A 141 -8.36 15.10 -9.74
N MET A 142 -8.91 15.26 -10.95
CA MET A 142 -8.47 16.26 -11.93
C MET A 142 -9.29 17.56 -11.87
N MET A 143 -10.29 17.63 -10.98
CA MET A 143 -11.14 18.80 -10.78
C MET A 143 -10.56 19.78 -9.77
#